data_AF-A0A1B7YV17-F1
#
_entry.id   AF-A0A1B7YV17-F1
#
_cell.length_a   1.000
_cell.length_b   1.000
_cell.length_c   1.000
_cell.angle_alpha   90.00
_cell.angle_beta   90.00
_cell.angle_gamma   90.00
#
_symmetry.space_group_name_H-M   'P 1'
#
loop_
_entity.id
_entity.type
_entity.pdbx_description
1 polymer ?
#
loop_
_entity_poly.entity_id
_entity_poly.type
_entity_poly.pdbx_seq_one_letter_code
_entity_poly.pdbx_strand_id
1 'polypeptide(L)'
;MRTSWSLPRLSRTSKACLACTLLDNRADSDCKLKLDLGLDGDVVNKDNFPLPTLGAALDCIARDVHQGKGFAVVRGIDPQKHSVEDLTVLYLGIQGYIANQRGRQDKKGNMLVHIVADNTTQAKADHHRHSTSAITFHNEESGDVVSWLTRNTAAAGGKCIIASAHTVYNILAATRPDIIRTLSRSDWPFALPKFQCRPILFHHDGKIIINFGRTPLMGNPTHPRPAHFPSLTHRQIEALDAVEAIARATQMEIQTRAGDIHFINNLAILHRREAFVNGQGPDERRHLVRMRVRSESLGWSIPAELHREWFDAFEKPADRVWHLEPMPDAFFPLRKYPN
;
A
#
# COMPACT_ATOMS: atom_id res chain seq x y z
N MET A 1 -8.63 -9.66 -18.04
CA MET A 1 -7.43 -9.39 -17.20
C MET A 1 -7.54 -10.21 -15.92
N ARG A 2 -6.46 -10.88 -15.49
CA ARG A 2 -6.46 -11.83 -14.34
C ARG A 2 -6.77 -11.15 -12.99
N THR A 3 -6.56 -9.85 -12.92
CA THR A 3 -6.88 -8.94 -11.82
C THR A 3 -8.36 -8.55 -11.73
N SER A 4 -9.22 -8.93 -12.70
CA SER A 4 -10.66 -8.66 -12.61
C SER A 4 -11.38 -9.77 -11.86
N TRP A 5 -11.90 -9.45 -10.69
CA TRP A 5 -12.61 -10.37 -9.81
C TRP A 5 -13.69 -9.67 -8.98
N SER A 6 -14.61 -10.47 -8.44
CA SER A 6 -15.62 -10.07 -7.45
C SER A 6 -15.82 -11.21 -6.45
N LEU A 7 -16.36 -10.94 -5.26
CA LEU A 7 -16.55 -11.92 -4.17
C LEU A 7 -17.13 -13.29 -4.64
N PRO A 8 -18.19 -13.36 -5.47
CA PRO A 8 -18.72 -14.65 -5.93
C PRO A 8 -17.79 -15.44 -6.84
N ARG A 9 -16.83 -14.78 -7.52
CA ARG A 9 -15.87 -15.41 -8.43
C ARG A 9 -14.64 -15.93 -7.69
N LEU A 10 -14.15 -15.20 -6.69
CA LEU A 10 -12.99 -15.60 -5.88
C LEU A 10 -13.28 -16.81 -4.98
N SER A 11 -14.50 -16.95 -4.44
CA SER A 11 -14.87 -18.09 -3.60
C SER A 11 -14.86 -19.43 -4.35
N ARG A 12 -15.00 -19.41 -5.69
CA ARG A 12 -14.96 -20.60 -6.55
C ARG A 12 -13.57 -20.96 -7.04
N THR A 13 -12.65 -19.99 -7.10
CA THR A 13 -11.26 -20.21 -7.51
C THR A 13 -10.34 -20.34 -6.31
N SER A 14 -10.13 -21.60 -5.93
CA SER A 14 -9.05 -22.15 -5.12
C SER A 14 -8.96 -21.75 -3.64
N LYS A 15 -8.95 -22.81 -2.81
CA LYS A 15 -8.38 -22.89 -1.44
C LYS A 15 -6.89 -22.45 -1.36
N ALA A 16 -6.34 -21.82 -2.40
CA ALA A 16 -4.95 -21.35 -2.49
C ALA A 16 -4.84 -19.82 -2.61
N CYS A 17 -5.94 -19.07 -2.76
CA CYS A 17 -5.87 -17.64 -3.09
C CYS A 17 -6.52 -16.66 -2.09
N LEU A 18 -7.17 -17.13 -1.02
CA LEU A 18 -7.44 -16.35 0.18
C LEU A 18 -6.60 -16.96 1.32
N ALA A 19 -5.66 -16.16 1.84
CA ALA A 19 -4.56 -16.57 2.72
C ALA A 19 -3.53 -17.48 2.02
N CYS A 20 -2.33 -16.95 1.76
CA CYS A 20 -1.17 -17.83 1.81
C CYS A 20 -0.98 -18.23 3.28
N THR A 21 -1.67 -19.31 3.67
CA THR A 21 -1.40 -20.07 4.90
C THR A 21 -0.10 -20.82 4.67
N LEU A 22 1.03 -20.12 4.69
CA LEU A 22 2.34 -20.74 4.51
C LEU A 22 3.36 -19.99 5.34
N LEU A 23 3.17 -19.96 6.65
CA LEU A 23 4.28 -19.88 7.61
C LEU A 23 3.85 -20.63 8.89
N ASP A 24 3.44 -21.89 8.81
CA ASP A 24 3.45 -22.74 10.02
C ASP A 24 4.90 -22.99 10.39
N ASN A 25 5.35 -22.49 11.55
CA ASN A 25 6.66 -22.65 12.23
C ASN A 25 7.96 -22.50 11.39
N ARG A 26 7.88 -22.43 10.06
CA ARG A 26 8.98 -22.45 9.09
C ARG A 26 9.52 -21.07 8.75
N ALA A 27 8.68 -20.01 8.79
CA ALA A 27 9.22 -18.65 8.76
C ALA A 27 10.12 -18.42 9.94
N ASP A 28 9.59 -18.62 11.15
CA ASP A 28 10.32 -18.32 12.37
C ASP A 28 11.67 -19.07 12.39
N SER A 29 11.73 -20.32 11.90
CA SER A 29 13.00 -21.07 11.82
C SER A 29 13.97 -20.53 10.75
N ASP A 30 13.52 -20.29 9.52
CA ASP A 30 14.38 -19.79 8.43
C ASP A 30 14.83 -18.34 8.71
N CYS A 31 13.96 -17.55 9.34
CA CYS A 31 14.16 -16.14 9.67
C CYS A 31 15.08 -15.96 10.89
N LYS A 32 14.95 -16.78 11.94
CA LYS A 32 15.84 -16.74 13.11
C LYS A 32 17.31 -16.92 12.74
N LEU A 33 17.60 -17.74 11.73
CA LEU A 33 18.97 -18.03 11.29
C LEU A 33 19.69 -16.82 10.63
N LYS A 34 18.98 -15.72 10.39
CA LYS A 34 19.48 -14.58 9.60
C LYS A 34 19.53 -13.25 10.34
N LEU A 35 18.87 -13.16 11.49
CA LEU A 35 18.97 -12.01 12.38
C LEU A 35 20.39 -11.88 12.98
N ASP A 36 21.12 -13.00 13.06
CA ASP A 36 22.53 -13.06 13.49
C ASP A 36 23.54 -12.46 12.49
N LEU A 37 23.10 -12.09 11.27
CA LEU A 37 23.98 -11.53 10.23
C LEU A 37 24.24 -10.03 10.38
N GLY A 38 23.58 -9.36 11.33
CA GLY A 38 23.82 -7.95 11.63
C GLY A 38 23.57 -6.97 10.46
N LEU A 39 22.74 -7.36 9.49
CA LEU A 39 22.47 -6.56 8.29
C LEU A 39 21.75 -5.25 8.65
N ASP A 40 22.29 -4.13 8.18
CA ASP A 40 21.56 -2.87 8.20
C ASP A 40 20.34 -2.96 7.26
N GLY A 41 19.19 -2.44 7.71
CA GLY A 41 17.92 -2.66 7.02
C GLY A 41 17.93 -2.20 5.56
N ASP A 42 18.70 -1.17 5.23
CA ASP A 42 18.83 -0.63 3.88
C ASP A 42 19.58 -1.54 2.91
N VAL A 43 20.42 -2.46 3.40
CA VAL A 43 21.17 -3.41 2.55
C VAL A 43 20.48 -4.77 2.37
N VAL A 44 19.43 -5.07 3.14
CA VAL A 44 18.68 -6.33 3.05
C VAL A 44 18.10 -6.52 1.64
N ASN A 45 18.40 -7.64 1.00
CA ASN A 45 17.92 -8.01 -0.34
C ASN A 45 17.80 -9.54 -0.48
N LYS A 46 17.30 -10.02 -1.62
CA LYS A 46 17.09 -11.46 -1.87
C LYS A 46 18.37 -12.30 -1.76
N ASP A 47 19.53 -11.73 -2.11
CA ASP A 47 20.80 -12.45 -2.15
C ASP A 47 21.41 -12.61 -0.75
N ASN A 48 21.30 -11.60 0.11
CA ASN A 48 21.79 -11.67 1.50
C ASN A 48 20.73 -12.11 2.52
N PHE A 49 19.46 -12.25 2.11
CA PHE A 49 18.37 -12.81 2.89
C PHE A 49 17.75 -14.04 2.20
N PRO A 50 18.52 -15.14 2.04
CA PRO A 50 18.00 -16.35 1.39
C PRO A 50 16.97 -17.03 2.29
N LEU A 51 15.84 -17.40 1.71
CA LEU A 51 14.77 -18.17 2.33
C LEU A 51 14.60 -19.49 1.56
N PRO A 52 15.42 -20.52 1.83
CA PRO A 52 15.47 -21.72 1.00
C PRO A 52 14.14 -22.46 0.90
N THR A 53 13.34 -22.45 1.98
CA THR A 53 12.06 -23.17 2.00
C THR A 53 10.89 -22.32 1.49
N LEU A 54 11.00 -20.98 1.54
CA LEU A 54 9.90 -20.05 1.22
C LEU A 54 10.09 -19.30 -0.10
N GLY A 55 11.32 -19.20 -0.61
CA GLY A 55 11.65 -18.37 -1.77
C GLY A 55 10.83 -18.68 -3.00
N ALA A 56 10.62 -19.97 -3.31
CA ALA A 56 9.79 -20.39 -4.45
C ALA A 56 8.31 -20.01 -4.29
N ALA A 57 7.78 -20.08 -3.07
CA ALA A 57 6.41 -19.64 -2.77
C ALA A 57 6.27 -18.12 -2.87
N LEU A 58 7.25 -17.37 -2.37
CA LEU A 58 7.30 -15.91 -2.49
C LEU A 58 7.43 -15.46 -3.95
N ASP A 59 8.21 -16.16 -4.78
CA ASP A 59 8.29 -15.87 -6.23
C ASP A 59 6.96 -16.12 -6.95
N CYS A 60 6.19 -17.14 -6.53
CA CYS A 60 4.81 -17.34 -7.01
C CYS A 60 3.88 -16.20 -6.57
N ILE A 61 3.99 -15.75 -5.32
CA ILE A 61 3.22 -14.61 -4.79
C ILE A 61 3.59 -13.33 -5.55
N ALA A 62 4.87 -13.09 -5.83
CA ALA A 62 5.34 -11.94 -6.58
C ALA A 62 4.66 -11.86 -7.96
N ARG A 63 4.61 -12.99 -8.68
CA ARG A 63 3.89 -13.09 -9.96
C ARG A 63 2.40 -12.84 -9.81
N ASP A 64 1.75 -13.38 -8.79
CA ASP A 64 0.31 -13.20 -8.59
C ASP A 64 -0.08 -11.76 -8.20
N VAL A 65 0.79 -11.07 -7.43
CA VAL A 65 0.64 -9.64 -7.12
C VAL A 65 0.80 -8.79 -8.38
N HIS A 66 1.78 -9.07 -9.24
CA HIS A 66 2.06 -8.21 -10.39
C HIS A 66 1.25 -8.57 -11.65
N GLN A 67 0.88 -9.83 -11.84
CA GLN A 67 0.30 -10.34 -13.09
C GLN A 67 -0.99 -11.15 -12.89
N GLY A 68 -1.32 -11.50 -11.64
CA GLY A 68 -2.46 -12.33 -11.28
C GLY A 68 -3.58 -11.54 -10.64
N LYS A 69 -3.93 -11.86 -9.39
CA LYS A 69 -5.05 -11.22 -8.68
C LYS A 69 -4.77 -9.80 -8.18
N GLY A 70 -3.50 -9.38 -8.10
CA GLY A 70 -3.16 -8.00 -7.72
C GLY A 70 -2.94 -7.77 -6.23
N PHE A 71 -3.06 -8.79 -5.38
CA PHE A 71 -2.82 -8.64 -3.94
C PHE A 71 -2.40 -9.97 -3.31
N ALA A 72 -1.74 -9.91 -2.15
CA ALA A 72 -1.43 -11.07 -1.33
C ALA A 72 -1.30 -10.69 0.15
N VAL A 73 -1.45 -11.69 1.02
CA VAL A 73 -1.14 -11.58 2.45
C VAL A 73 -0.24 -12.75 2.82
N VAL A 74 0.95 -12.45 3.33
CA VAL A 74 1.86 -13.41 3.94
C VAL A 74 1.57 -13.42 5.44
N ARG A 75 1.33 -14.61 6.01
CA ARG A 75 0.88 -14.80 7.39
C ARG A 75 1.71 -15.85 8.10
N GLY A 76 1.81 -15.72 9.43
CA GLY A 76 2.42 -16.69 10.35
C GLY A 76 3.76 -16.24 10.93
N ILE A 77 4.09 -14.95 10.82
CA ILE A 77 5.07 -14.30 11.69
C ILE A 77 4.36 -13.99 13.00
N ASP A 78 4.97 -14.33 14.13
CA ASP A 78 4.48 -13.96 15.46
C ASP A 78 5.26 -12.73 15.97
N PRO A 79 4.69 -11.51 15.93
CA PRO A 79 5.41 -10.30 16.32
C PRO A 79 5.94 -10.32 17.75
N GLN A 80 5.32 -11.10 18.66
CA GLN A 80 5.73 -11.14 20.07
C GLN A 80 7.05 -11.90 20.28
N LYS A 81 7.51 -12.66 19.29
CA LYS A 81 8.77 -13.43 19.35
C LYS A 81 9.97 -12.68 18.79
N HIS A 82 9.78 -11.49 18.25
CA HIS A 82 10.80 -10.74 17.51
C HIS A 82 10.93 -9.33 18.08
N SER A 83 12.15 -8.79 18.10
CA SER A 83 12.33 -7.36 18.37
C SER A 83 11.74 -6.52 17.23
N VAL A 84 11.61 -5.21 17.45
CA VAL A 84 11.11 -4.27 16.44
C VAL A 84 12.06 -4.21 15.23
N GLU A 85 13.36 -4.26 15.50
CA GLU A 85 14.45 -4.37 14.55
C GLU A 85 14.30 -5.65 13.74
N ASP A 86 14.21 -6.80 14.41
CA ASP A 86 14.12 -8.11 13.76
C ASP A 86 12.90 -8.18 12.86
N LEU A 87 11.73 -7.81 13.39
CA LEU A 87 10.48 -7.82 12.65
C LEU A 87 10.54 -6.91 11.41
N THR A 88 11.29 -5.81 11.50
CA THR A 88 11.55 -4.94 10.34
C THR A 88 12.47 -5.62 9.33
N VAL A 89 13.55 -6.27 9.77
CA VAL A 89 14.42 -7.05 8.88
C VAL A 89 13.64 -8.17 8.18
N LEU A 90 12.76 -8.89 8.88
CA LEU A 90 11.88 -9.91 8.29
C LEU A 90 10.99 -9.32 7.20
N TYR A 91 10.37 -8.19 7.51
CA TYR A 91 9.51 -7.49 6.57
C TYR A 91 10.28 -7.09 5.31
N LEU A 92 11.48 -6.51 5.47
CA LEU A 92 12.35 -6.08 4.38
C LEU A 92 12.89 -7.24 3.53
N GLY A 93 13.23 -8.37 4.17
CA GLY A 93 13.68 -9.59 3.51
C GLY A 93 12.58 -10.22 2.65
N ILE A 94 11.39 -10.44 3.23
CA ILE A 94 10.23 -10.99 2.50
C ILE A 94 9.80 -10.05 1.37
N GLN A 95 9.74 -8.74 1.64
CA GLN A 95 9.41 -7.72 0.65
C GLN A 95 10.34 -7.76 -0.56
N GLY A 96 11.64 -8.04 -0.36
CA GLY A 96 12.63 -8.16 -1.43
C GLY A 96 12.33 -9.24 -2.48
N TYR A 97 11.62 -10.31 -2.11
CA TYR A 97 11.17 -11.35 -3.06
C TYR A 97 9.98 -10.88 -3.91
N ILE A 98 9.13 -10.02 -3.36
CA ILE A 98 7.93 -9.53 -4.04
C ILE A 98 8.29 -8.38 -4.98
N ALA A 99 9.08 -7.42 -4.50
CA ALA A 99 9.49 -6.24 -5.21
C ALA A 99 10.83 -5.80 -4.60
N ASN A 100 11.92 -5.69 -5.37
CA ASN A 100 13.26 -5.53 -4.80
C ASN A 100 13.69 -4.07 -4.56
N GLN A 101 12.96 -3.09 -5.09
CA GLN A 101 13.25 -1.67 -4.88
C GLN A 101 12.31 -1.04 -3.86
N ARG A 102 12.85 -0.09 -3.08
CA ARG A 102 12.15 0.60 -2.00
C ARG A 102 12.10 2.09 -2.28
N GLY A 103 10.90 2.66 -2.25
CA GLY A 103 10.67 4.06 -2.56
C GLY A 103 10.62 4.90 -1.29
N ARG A 104 11.16 6.12 -1.35
CA ARG A 104 10.89 7.15 -0.33
C ARG A 104 9.39 7.39 -0.22
N GLN A 105 8.94 7.61 0.99
CA GLN A 105 7.54 7.80 1.37
C GLN A 105 7.13 9.28 1.37
N ASP A 106 8.10 10.18 1.48
CA ASP A 106 7.89 11.63 1.45
C ASP A 106 9.20 12.39 1.11
N LYS A 107 9.11 13.72 1.12
CA LYS A 107 10.23 14.63 0.83
C LYS A 107 11.28 14.70 1.95
N LYS A 108 11.01 14.15 3.14
CA LYS A 108 11.95 14.12 4.27
C LYS A 108 12.90 12.92 4.19
N GLY A 109 12.72 12.05 3.21
CA GLY A 109 13.57 10.86 3.04
C GLY A 109 13.05 9.62 3.74
N ASN A 110 11.87 9.68 4.39
CA ASN A 110 11.34 8.54 5.14
C ASN A 110 11.16 7.32 4.24
N MET A 111 11.72 6.17 4.63
CA MET A 111 11.58 4.91 3.91
C MET A 111 10.43 4.06 4.44
N LEU A 112 10.09 4.25 5.72
CA LEU A 112 8.99 3.61 6.43
C LEU A 112 7.98 4.68 6.87
N VAL A 113 6.68 4.37 6.76
CA VAL A 113 5.61 5.21 7.32
C VAL A 113 4.83 4.41 8.35
N HIS A 114 4.78 4.95 9.57
CA HIS A 114 3.99 4.41 10.66
C HIS A 114 2.54 4.92 10.53
N ILE A 115 1.60 3.98 10.40
CA ILE A 115 0.16 4.26 10.40
C ILE A 115 -0.36 3.89 11.78
N VAL A 116 -0.30 4.87 12.67
CA VAL A 116 -0.72 4.79 14.07
C VAL A 116 -1.68 5.93 14.36
N ALA A 117 -2.73 5.66 15.14
CA ALA A 117 -3.63 6.74 15.54
C ALA A 117 -2.88 7.76 16.41
N ASP A 118 -2.99 9.05 16.08
CA ASP A 118 -2.39 10.14 16.86
C ASP A 118 -3.44 11.24 17.04
N ASN A 119 -3.94 11.36 18.27
CA ASN A 119 -4.93 12.35 18.68
C ASN A 119 -4.32 13.49 19.52
N THR A 120 -2.99 13.64 19.52
CA THR A 120 -2.31 14.70 20.30
C THR A 120 -2.68 16.11 19.83
N THR A 121 -3.07 16.26 18.56
CA THR A 121 -3.65 17.51 18.02
C THR A 121 -4.81 17.19 17.08
N GLN A 122 -5.73 18.13 16.87
CA GLN A 122 -6.83 17.96 15.91
C GLN A 122 -6.33 17.71 14.48
N ALA A 123 -5.27 18.43 14.07
CA ALA A 123 -4.66 18.24 12.75
C ALA A 123 -4.10 16.81 12.58
N LYS A 124 -3.49 16.25 13.62
CA LYS A 124 -3.03 14.85 13.63
C LYS A 124 -4.24 13.89 13.63
N ALA A 125 -5.24 14.14 14.46
CA ALA A 125 -6.45 13.29 14.57
C ALA A 125 -7.23 13.18 13.25
N ASP A 126 -7.19 14.21 12.40
CA ASP A 126 -7.90 14.21 11.12
C ASP A 126 -7.00 13.77 9.94
N HIS A 127 -5.68 13.67 10.15
CA HIS A 127 -4.75 13.25 9.11
C HIS A 127 -4.94 11.77 8.79
N HIS A 128 -5.08 11.39 7.52
CA HIS A 128 -5.40 10.00 7.10
C HIS A 128 -4.49 8.92 7.72
N ARG A 129 -3.21 9.22 7.96
CA ARG A 129 -2.25 8.30 8.61
C ARG A 129 -2.48 8.10 10.10
N HIS A 130 -3.13 9.07 10.75
CA HIS A 130 -3.25 9.23 12.20
C HIS A 130 -4.71 9.24 12.70
N SER A 131 -5.67 9.33 11.79
CA SER A 131 -7.07 9.30 12.11
C SER A 131 -7.57 7.89 12.37
N THR A 132 -8.57 7.76 13.23
CA THR A 132 -9.38 6.54 13.42
C THR A 132 -10.55 6.45 12.45
N SER A 133 -10.84 7.52 11.70
CA SER A 133 -11.92 7.58 10.72
C SER A 133 -11.69 6.65 9.53
N ALA A 134 -12.79 6.30 8.85
CA ALA A 134 -12.72 5.55 7.60
C ALA A 134 -11.99 6.36 6.52
N ILE A 135 -11.24 5.67 5.68
CA ILE A 135 -10.62 6.23 4.48
C ILE A 135 -11.42 5.71 3.28
N THR A 136 -11.63 6.54 2.27
CA THR A 136 -12.30 6.15 1.01
C THR A 136 -11.36 5.33 0.11
N PHE A 137 -11.87 4.77 -0.98
CA PHE A 137 -11.00 4.08 -1.93
C PHE A 137 -9.96 5.04 -2.53
N HIS A 138 -8.73 4.56 -2.63
CA HIS A 138 -7.61 5.30 -3.22
C HIS A 138 -6.49 4.35 -3.66
N ASN A 139 -5.55 4.93 -4.39
CA ASN A 139 -4.20 4.44 -4.63
C ASN A 139 -3.21 5.40 -3.95
N GLU A 140 -2.02 4.91 -3.64
CA GLU A 140 -0.90 5.78 -3.30
C GLU A 140 -0.43 6.51 -4.56
N GLU A 141 0.16 7.70 -4.40
CA GLU A 141 0.60 8.54 -5.53
C GLU A 141 1.75 7.93 -6.34
N SER A 142 2.51 7.00 -5.76
CA SER A 142 3.61 6.29 -6.40
C SER A 142 3.78 4.86 -5.91
N GLY A 143 4.67 4.12 -6.57
CA GLY A 143 5.00 2.73 -6.25
C GLY A 143 4.09 1.73 -6.94
N ASP A 144 4.69 0.61 -7.36
CA ASP A 144 3.99 -0.47 -8.06
C ASP A 144 3.13 -1.26 -7.09
N VAL A 145 3.67 -1.48 -5.89
CA VAL A 145 3.02 -2.20 -4.81
C VAL A 145 3.07 -1.37 -3.53
N VAL A 146 1.93 -1.26 -2.87
CA VAL A 146 1.85 -0.80 -1.48
C VAL A 146 1.97 -2.02 -0.59
N SER A 147 2.92 -1.97 0.33
CA SER A 147 3.18 -3.06 1.26
C SER A 147 3.08 -2.56 2.68
N TRP A 148 2.57 -3.37 3.60
CA TRP A 148 2.66 -3.06 5.02
C TRP A 148 2.76 -4.29 5.90
N LEU A 149 3.54 -4.14 6.97
CA LEU A 149 3.58 -5.06 8.10
C LEU A 149 2.56 -4.60 9.16
N THR A 150 1.75 -5.53 9.64
CA THR A 150 0.86 -5.31 10.79
C THR A 150 1.61 -5.68 12.06
N ARG A 151 2.00 -4.71 12.89
CA ARG A 151 2.55 -5.00 14.22
C ARG A 151 1.41 -5.37 15.17
N ASN A 152 0.44 -4.45 15.31
CA ASN A 152 -0.73 -4.62 16.18
C ASN A 152 -2.02 -4.23 15.44
N THR A 153 -3.13 -4.86 15.84
CA THR A 153 -4.47 -4.55 15.34
C THR A 153 -5.24 -3.63 16.29
N ALA A 154 -6.27 -2.95 15.79
CA ALA A 154 -7.21 -2.25 16.65
C ALA A 154 -8.03 -3.24 17.49
N ALA A 155 -8.60 -2.78 18.61
CA ALA A 155 -9.55 -3.58 19.38
C ALA A 155 -10.84 -3.89 18.60
N ALA A 156 -11.31 -2.94 17.76
CA ALA A 156 -12.45 -3.14 16.88
C ALA A 156 -12.31 -2.38 15.55
N GLY A 157 -12.87 -2.94 14.47
CA GLY A 157 -12.87 -2.33 13.13
C GLY A 157 -11.50 -2.34 12.45
N GLY A 158 -11.26 -1.38 11.56
CA GLY A 158 -9.94 -1.15 10.96
C GLY A 158 -9.54 -2.14 9.87
N LYS A 159 -10.53 -2.87 9.33
CA LYS A 159 -10.35 -3.83 8.25
C LYS A 159 -9.68 -3.19 7.03
N CYS A 160 -8.80 -3.96 6.39
CA CYS A 160 -8.31 -3.65 5.05
C CYS A 160 -9.38 -4.08 4.04
N ILE A 161 -9.79 -3.16 3.18
CA ILE A 161 -10.82 -3.41 2.18
C ILE A 161 -10.26 -3.04 0.82
N ILE A 162 -10.41 -3.93 -0.15
CA ILE A 162 -9.88 -3.76 -1.51
C ILE A 162 -10.94 -3.94 -2.58
N ALA A 163 -10.73 -3.31 -3.73
CA ALA A 163 -11.56 -3.48 -4.92
C ALA A 163 -10.69 -3.53 -6.17
N SER A 164 -11.01 -4.41 -7.10
CA SER A 164 -10.32 -4.51 -8.38
C SER A 164 -10.69 -3.34 -9.30
N ALA A 165 -9.68 -2.54 -9.68
CA ALA A 165 -9.88 -1.46 -10.64
C ALA A 165 -10.28 -1.98 -12.02
N HIS A 166 -9.88 -3.20 -12.38
CA HIS A 166 -10.31 -3.83 -13.63
C HIS A 166 -11.76 -4.27 -13.59
N THR A 167 -12.27 -4.71 -12.43
CA THR A 167 -13.70 -4.94 -12.25
C THR A 167 -14.50 -3.64 -12.36
N VAL A 168 -14.02 -2.56 -11.72
CA VAL A 168 -14.61 -1.21 -11.88
C VAL A 168 -14.62 -0.80 -13.36
N TYR A 169 -13.48 -0.92 -14.04
CA TYR A 169 -13.35 -0.61 -15.47
C TYR A 169 -14.33 -1.42 -16.32
N ASN A 170 -14.41 -2.73 -16.13
CA ASN A 170 -15.29 -3.60 -16.92
C ASN A 170 -16.77 -3.24 -16.75
N ILE A 171 -17.20 -2.91 -15.52
CA ILE A 171 -18.57 -2.47 -15.26
C ILE A 171 -18.82 -1.13 -15.95
N LEU A 172 -17.92 -0.16 -15.81
CA LEU A 172 -18.02 1.13 -16.50
C LEU A 172 -18.02 0.97 -18.02
N ALA A 173 -17.21 0.08 -18.58
CA ALA A 173 -17.16 -0.15 -20.02
C ALA A 173 -18.48 -0.70 -20.56
N ALA A 174 -19.15 -1.55 -19.77
CA ALA A 174 -20.43 -2.13 -20.14
C ALA A 174 -21.62 -1.16 -19.96
N THR A 175 -21.58 -0.28 -18.95
CA THR A 175 -22.76 0.51 -18.54
C THR A 175 -22.63 2.01 -18.75
N ARG A 176 -21.41 2.57 -18.64
CA ARG A 176 -21.10 4.01 -18.65
C ARG A 176 -19.74 4.32 -19.32
N PRO A 177 -19.55 4.00 -20.61
CA PRO A 177 -18.27 4.24 -21.31
C PRO A 177 -17.92 5.75 -21.41
N ASP A 178 -18.89 6.64 -21.22
CA ASP A 178 -18.68 8.08 -21.08
C ASP A 178 -17.88 8.46 -19.82
N ILE A 179 -18.04 7.70 -18.72
CA ILE A 179 -17.25 7.88 -17.50
C ILE A 179 -15.79 7.46 -17.74
N ILE A 180 -15.55 6.37 -18.47
CA ILE A 180 -14.17 5.97 -18.86
C ILE A 180 -13.51 7.09 -19.66
N ARG A 181 -14.20 7.65 -20.66
CA ARG A 181 -13.68 8.79 -21.43
C ARG A 181 -13.33 9.96 -20.51
N THR A 182 -14.15 10.25 -19.51
CA THR A 182 -13.89 11.33 -18.53
C THR A 182 -12.68 11.03 -17.66
N LEU A 183 -12.55 9.81 -17.12
CA LEU A 183 -11.43 9.39 -16.28
C LEU A 183 -10.08 9.41 -17.03
N SER A 184 -10.10 9.24 -18.35
CA SER A 184 -8.90 9.22 -19.20
C SER A 184 -8.49 10.58 -19.76
N ARG A 185 -9.23 11.66 -19.49
CA ARG A 185 -8.82 13.03 -19.89
C ARG A 185 -7.65 13.51 -19.04
N SER A 186 -6.79 14.37 -19.58
CA SER A 186 -5.65 14.94 -18.85
C SER A 186 -5.99 16.23 -18.09
N ASP A 187 -7.27 16.59 -17.95
CA ASP A 187 -7.73 17.85 -17.34
C ASP A 187 -8.14 17.71 -15.86
N TRP A 188 -7.71 16.65 -15.16
CA TRP A 188 -7.94 16.51 -13.72
C TRP A 188 -6.90 17.27 -12.90
N PRO A 189 -7.29 18.29 -12.12
CA PRO A 189 -6.37 19.18 -11.44
C PRO A 189 -5.96 18.62 -10.06
N PHE A 190 -5.07 17.64 -10.03
CA PHE A 190 -4.49 17.13 -8.77
C PHE A 190 -3.74 18.26 -8.06
N ALA A 191 -4.11 18.59 -6.82
CA ALA A 191 -3.47 19.64 -6.03
C ALA A 191 -2.31 19.13 -5.16
N LEU A 192 -2.29 17.83 -4.87
CA LEU A 192 -1.35 17.18 -3.98
C LEU A 192 -0.71 15.95 -4.65
N PRO A 193 0.55 15.60 -4.30
CA PRO A 193 1.46 16.35 -3.42
C PRO A 193 2.04 17.61 -4.07
N LYS A 194 1.84 17.78 -5.38
CA LYS A 194 2.15 18.96 -6.19
C LYS A 194 1.02 19.15 -7.21
N PHE A 195 0.81 20.38 -7.64
CA PHE A 195 -0.17 20.66 -8.68
C PHE A 195 0.24 20.02 -10.01
N GLN A 196 -0.67 19.25 -10.61
CA GLN A 196 -0.53 18.71 -11.95
C GLN A 196 -1.89 18.36 -12.55
N CYS A 197 -1.99 18.46 -13.87
CA CYS A 197 -3.14 17.97 -14.63
C CYS A 197 -2.77 16.65 -15.31
N ARG A 198 -3.49 15.57 -15.00
CA ARG A 198 -3.25 14.25 -15.59
C ARG A 198 -4.50 13.36 -15.53
N PRO A 199 -4.57 12.25 -16.27
CA PRO A 199 -5.65 11.28 -16.12
C PRO A 199 -5.68 10.59 -14.75
N ILE A 200 -6.85 10.02 -14.45
CA ILE A 200 -7.04 9.05 -13.36
C ILE A 200 -6.86 7.63 -13.89
N LEU A 201 -7.38 7.38 -15.09
CA LEU A 201 -7.41 6.07 -15.73
C LEU A 201 -6.58 6.09 -17.02
N PHE A 202 -5.60 5.19 -17.08
CA PHE A 202 -4.65 5.10 -18.18
C PHE A 202 -4.82 3.77 -18.90
N HIS A 203 -4.65 3.80 -20.22
CA HIS A 203 -4.35 2.60 -21.00
C HIS A 203 -2.89 2.69 -21.45
N HIS A 204 -2.05 1.82 -20.92
CA HIS A 204 -0.61 1.85 -21.12
C HIS A 204 -0.07 0.43 -21.26
N ASP A 205 0.66 0.15 -22.33
CA ASP A 205 1.26 -1.16 -22.64
C ASP A 205 0.29 -2.35 -22.45
N GLY A 206 -0.91 -2.19 -23.01
CA GLY A 206 -1.98 -3.19 -22.98
C GLY A 206 -2.62 -3.39 -21.62
N LYS A 207 -2.34 -2.53 -20.63
CA LYS A 207 -2.89 -2.59 -19.29
C LYS A 207 -3.74 -1.36 -19.00
N ILE A 208 -4.80 -1.59 -18.23
CA ILE A 208 -5.52 -0.51 -17.57
C ILE A 208 -4.82 -0.25 -16.24
N ILE A 209 -4.35 0.99 -16.05
CA ILE A 209 -3.74 1.48 -14.82
C ILE A 209 -4.66 2.54 -14.23
N ILE A 210 -4.84 2.52 -12.92
CA ILE A 210 -5.56 3.57 -12.20
C ILE A 210 -4.64 4.22 -11.17
N ASN A 211 -4.70 5.55 -11.07
CA ASN A 211 -4.11 6.28 -9.95
C ASN A 211 -5.16 7.26 -9.38
N PHE A 212 -6.04 6.70 -8.56
CA PHE A 212 -7.24 7.33 -8.04
C PHE A 212 -7.05 7.85 -6.62
N GLY A 213 -7.50 9.07 -6.35
CA GLY A 213 -7.58 9.62 -5.01
C GLY A 213 -8.48 10.84 -4.98
N ARG A 214 -9.50 10.83 -4.11
CA ARG A 214 -10.46 11.94 -3.98
C ARG A 214 -9.83 13.14 -3.29
N THR A 215 -9.09 12.93 -2.20
CA THR A 215 -8.48 14.01 -1.41
C THR A 215 -7.56 14.93 -2.23
N PRO A 216 -6.64 14.42 -3.09
CA PRO A 216 -5.84 15.29 -3.95
C PRO A 216 -6.65 16.16 -4.94
N LEU A 217 -7.88 15.75 -5.28
CA LEU A 217 -8.73 16.45 -6.24
C LEU A 217 -9.74 17.38 -5.57
N MET A 218 -10.34 16.96 -4.46
CA MET A 218 -11.43 17.68 -3.79
C MET A 218 -10.99 18.42 -2.51
N GLY A 219 -9.84 18.04 -1.94
CA GLY A 219 -9.46 18.43 -0.59
C GLY A 219 -10.31 17.77 0.48
N ASN A 220 -9.98 18.05 1.74
CA ASN A 220 -10.78 17.75 2.93
C ASN A 220 -10.42 18.76 4.04
N PRO A 221 -11.08 18.76 5.22
CA PRO A 221 -10.78 19.73 6.28
C PRO A 221 -9.31 19.77 6.71
N THR A 222 -8.62 18.63 6.69
CA THR A 222 -7.19 18.52 7.06
C THR A 222 -6.25 18.92 5.93
N HIS A 223 -6.65 18.68 4.69
CA HIS A 223 -5.90 18.98 3.48
C HIS A 223 -6.78 19.87 2.59
N PRO A 224 -6.99 21.13 2.98
CA PRO A 224 -7.84 22.03 2.23
C PRO A 224 -7.26 22.23 0.83
N ARG A 225 -8.12 22.19 -0.18
CA ARG A 225 -7.72 22.46 -1.54
C ARG A 225 -7.48 23.97 -1.71
N PRO A 226 -6.33 24.42 -2.26
CA PRO A 226 -6.12 25.84 -2.54
C PRO A 226 -7.17 26.39 -3.51
N ALA A 227 -7.83 27.48 -3.12
CA ALA A 227 -8.95 28.07 -3.87
C ALA A 227 -8.59 28.57 -5.28
N HIS A 228 -7.31 28.85 -5.54
CA HIS A 228 -6.82 29.30 -6.85
C HIS A 228 -6.66 28.15 -7.86
N PHE A 229 -6.74 26.88 -7.44
CA PHE A 229 -6.70 25.76 -8.37
C PHE A 229 -8.06 25.51 -9.03
N PRO A 230 -8.08 25.01 -10.29
CA PRO A 230 -9.33 24.70 -10.97
C PRO A 230 -10.21 23.76 -10.14
N SER A 231 -11.51 24.05 -10.12
CA SER A 231 -12.51 23.17 -9.51
C SER A 231 -12.86 22.02 -10.45
N LEU A 232 -13.35 20.91 -9.89
CA LEU A 232 -13.83 19.80 -10.70
C LEU A 232 -15.16 20.16 -11.37
N THR A 233 -15.33 19.70 -12.61
CA THR A 233 -16.63 19.77 -13.29
C THR A 233 -17.61 18.77 -12.69
N HIS A 234 -18.92 18.97 -12.91
CA HIS A 234 -19.94 17.99 -12.50
C HIS A 234 -19.68 16.59 -13.05
N ARG A 235 -19.20 16.46 -14.30
CA ARG A 235 -18.85 15.16 -14.91
C ARG A 235 -17.67 14.50 -14.22
N GLN A 236 -16.66 15.27 -13.81
CA GLN A 236 -15.52 14.75 -13.05
C GLN A 236 -15.97 14.25 -11.68
N ILE A 237 -16.83 15.01 -10.98
CA ILE A 237 -17.39 14.58 -9.69
C ILE A 237 -18.20 13.29 -9.85
N GLU A 238 -19.10 13.23 -10.84
CA GLU A 238 -19.88 12.02 -11.15
C GLU A 238 -18.98 10.82 -11.43
N ALA A 239 -17.88 11.01 -12.18
CA ALA A 239 -16.92 9.94 -12.45
C ALA A 239 -16.21 9.44 -11.18
N LEU A 240 -15.87 10.33 -10.24
CA LEU A 240 -15.30 9.92 -8.94
C LEU A 240 -16.31 9.13 -8.09
N ASP A 241 -17.58 9.55 -8.11
CA ASP A 241 -18.66 8.91 -7.36
C ASP A 241 -18.99 7.52 -7.93
N ALA A 242 -19.01 7.37 -9.25
CA ALA A 242 -19.22 6.09 -9.91
C ALA A 242 -18.12 5.07 -9.59
N VAL A 243 -16.85 5.49 -9.60
CA VAL A 243 -15.73 4.62 -9.20
C VAL A 243 -15.90 4.15 -7.76
N GLU A 244 -16.19 5.06 -6.83
CA GLU A 244 -16.39 4.74 -5.41
C GLU A 244 -17.58 3.79 -5.21
N ALA A 245 -18.71 4.05 -5.88
CA ALA A 245 -19.92 3.22 -5.76
C ALA A 245 -19.69 1.80 -6.28
N ILE A 246 -19.05 1.64 -7.44
CA ILE A 246 -18.75 0.33 -8.01
C ILE A 246 -17.70 -0.40 -7.17
N ALA A 247 -16.67 0.31 -6.69
CA ALA A 247 -15.66 -0.27 -5.81
C ALA A 247 -16.31 -0.79 -4.52
N ARG A 248 -17.24 -0.06 -3.91
CA ARG A 248 -18.00 -0.51 -2.74
C ARG A 248 -18.88 -1.73 -3.04
N ALA A 249 -19.58 -1.73 -4.17
CA ALA A 249 -20.43 -2.85 -4.57
C ALA A 249 -19.65 -4.14 -4.87
N THR A 250 -18.35 -4.03 -5.18
CA THR A 250 -17.49 -5.15 -5.56
C THR A 250 -16.37 -5.44 -4.57
N GLN A 251 -16.36 -4.74 -3.43
CA GLN A 251 -15.27 -4.78 -2.46
C GLN A 251 -15.11 -6.16 -1.82
N MET A 252 -13.89 -6.45 -1.38
CA MET A 252 -13.55 -7.59 -0.55
C MET A 252 -12.86 -7.12 0.72
N GLU A 253 -13.23 -7.70 1.84
CA GLU A 253 -12.60 -7.46 3.13
C GLU A 253 -11.47 -8.47 3.36
N ILE A 254 -10.32 -7.98 3.80
CA ILE A 254 -9.21 -8.80 4.26
C ILE A 254 -9.16 -8.67 5.78
N GLN A 255 -9.39 -9.78 6.48
CA GLN A 255 -9.18 -9.84 7.92
C GLN A 255 -7.67 -9.79 8.19
N THR A 256 -7.23 -8.72 8.85
CA THR A 256 -5.84 -8.48 9.20
C THR A 256 -5.53 -9.02 10.59
N ARG A 257 -4.35 -9.64 10.76
CA ARG A 257 -3.82 -10.12 12.05
C ARG A 257 -2.46 -9.49 12.31
N ALA A 258 -2.06 -9.42 13.59
CA ALA A 258 -0.68 -9.11 13.96
C ALA A 258 0.26 -10.10 13.26
N GLY A 259 1.35 -9.59 12.68
CA GLY A 259 2.32 -10.34 11.88
C GLY A 259 1.99 -10.47 10.39
N ASP A 260 0.78 -10.10 9.97
CA ASP A 260 0.43 -10.15 8.54
C ASP A 260 1.20 -9.09 7.74
N ILE A 261 1.84 -9.51 6.65
CA ILE A 261 2.41 -8.62 5.63
C ILE A 261 1.50 -8.62 4.41
N HIS A 262 0.96 -7.44 4.07
CA HIS A 262 0.11 -7.26 2.91
C HIS A 262 0.89 -6.70 1.74
N PHE A 263 0.57 -7.15 0.53
CA PHE A 263 1.07 -6.62 -0.73
C PHE A 263 -0.11 -6.30 -1.63
N ILE A 264 -0.28 -5.04 -2.02
CA ILE A 264 -1.35 -4.55 -2.87
C ILE A 264 -0.76 -3.91 -4.12
N ASN A 265 -1.07 -4.44 -5.31
CA ASN A 265 -0.70 -3.82 -6.58
C ASN A 265 -1.41 -2.46 -6.72
N ASN A 266 -0.66 -1.39 -6.52
CA ASN A 266 -1.16 -0.03 -6.44
C ASN A 266 -1.71 0.48 -7.78
N LEU A 267 -1.32 -0.15 -8.89
CA LEU A 267 -1.73 0.23 -10.24
C LEU A 267 -3.09 -0.38 -10.64
N ALA A 268 -3.52 -1.44 -9.94
CA ALA A 268 -4.67 -2.25 -10.33
C ALA A 268 -5.71 -2.47 -9.22
N ILE A 269 -5.35 -2.22 -7.96
CA ILE A 269 -6.21 -2.44 -6.80
C ILE A 269 -6.43 -1.13 -6.05
N LEU A 270 -7.70 -0.74 -5.92
CA LEU A 270 -8.11 0.31 -5.00
C LEU A 270 -8.15 -0.27 -3.59
N HIS A 271 -7.69 0.50 -2.61
CA HIS A 271 -7.75 0.09 -1.21
C HIS A 271 -8.36 1.19 -0.35
N ARG A 272 -8.97 0.77 0.76
CA ARG A 272 -9.57 1.64 1.75
C ARG A 272 -9.46 1.02 3.14
N ARG A 273 -9.77 1.82 4.15
CA ARG A 273 -9.75 1.39 5.55
C ARG A 273 -11.10 1.70 6.21
N GLU A 274 -11.63 0.73 6.94
CA GLU A 274 -12.77 0.95 7.83
C GLU A 274 -12.38 1.87 9.01
N ALA A 275 -13.35 2.54 9.61
CA ALA A 275 -13.12 3.19 10.90
C ALA A 275 -12.73 2.13 11.96
N PHE A 276 -12.02 2.55 13.00
CA PHE A 276 -11.58 1.64 14.05
C PHE A 276 -11.53 2.29 15.42
N VAL A 277 -11.49 1.44 16.45
CA VAL A 277 -11.36 1.84 17.84
C VAL A 277 -10.16 1.10 18.44
N ASN A 278 -9.22 1.85 18.97
CA ASN A 278 -8.10 1.30 19.72
C ASN A 278 -8.54 0.93 21.13
N GLY A 279 -7.95 -0.12 21.68
CA GLY A 279 -8.08 -0.46 23.10
C GLY A 279 -7.13 0.33 23.99
N GLN A 280 -7.12 -0.03 25.28
CA GLN A 280 -6.31 0.66 26.29
C GLN A 280 -4.90 0.08 26.36
N GLY A 281 -4.76 -1.23 26.09
CA GLY A 281 -3.47 -1.91 26.10
C GLY A 281 -2.56 -1.50 24.92
N PRO A 282 -1.23 -1.61 25.07
CA PRO A 282 -0.28 -1.32 23.98
C PRO A 282 -0.50 -2.22 22.75
N ASP A 283 -0.93 -3.47 22.96
CA ASP A 283 -1.19 -4.45 21.90
C ASP A 283 -2.58 -4.31 21.26
N GLU A 284 -3.43 -3.44 21.81
CA GLU A 284 -4.78 -3.16 21.33
C GLU A 284 -4.85 -1.87 20.48
N ARG A 285 -3.67 -1.28 20.20
CA ARG A 285 -3.52 -0.08 19.37
C ARG A 285 -3.02 -0.47 18.00
N ARG A 286 -3.79 -0.11 16.98
CA ARG A 286 -3.44 -0.39 15.58
C ARG A 286 -2.12 0.27 15.19
N HIS A 287 -1.16 -0.54 14.74
CA HIS A 287 0.15 -0.09 14.28
C HIS A 287 0.53 -0.85 13.00
N LEU A 288 0.52 -0.13 11.87
CA LEU A 288 1.08 -0.65 10.62
C LEU A 288 2.36 0.09 10.25
N VAL A 289 3.29 -0.62 9.62
CA VAL A 289 4.49 -0.04 8.99
C VAL A 289 4.39 -0.23 7.49
N ARG A 290 4.19 0.87 6.75
CA ARG A 290 3.92 0.88 5.31
C ARG A 290 5.15 1.27 4.50
N MET A 291 5.28 0.66 3.33
CA MET A 291 6.23 1.00 2.29
C MET A 291 5.55 1.07 0.92
N ARG A 292 6.19 1.80 0.01
CA ARG A 292 5.93 1.78 -1.43
C ARG A 292 7.12 1.12 -2.08
N VAL A 293 6.87 0.10 -2.88
CA VAL A 293 7.93 -0.75 -3.43
C VAL A 293 7.72 -0.96 -4.93
N ARG A 294 8.80 -1.30 -5.62
CA ARG A 294 8.85 -1.50 -7.07
C ARG A 294 9.64 -2.77 -7.38
N SER A 295 9.20 -3.51 -8.39
CA SER A 295 9.92 -4.69 -8.87
C SER A 295 10.64 -4.35 -10.16
N GLU A 296 11.94 -4.62 -10.23
CA GLU A 296 12.71 -4.44 -11.48
C GLU A 296 12.27 -5.41 -12.58
N SER A 297 11.89 -6.64 -12.19
CA SER A 297 11.59 -7.71 -13.14
C SER A 297 10.11 -7.88 -13.43
N LEU A 298 9.23 -7.57 -12.46
CA LEU A 298 7.78 -7.74 -12.58
C LEU A 298 7.01 -6.41 -12.59
N GLY A 299 7.68 -5.30 -12.34
CA GLY A 299 7.10 -3.97 -12.34
C GLY A 299 6.52 -3.62 -13.70
N TRP A 300 5.44 -2.84 -13.70
CA TRP A 300 4.84 -2.37 -14.94
C TRP A 300 5.59 -1.13 -15.44
N SER A 301 5.58 -0.95 -16.75
CA SER A 301 5.84 0.36 -17.33
C SER A 301 4.80 1.34 -16.83
N ILE A 302 5.26 2.57 -16.58
CA ILE A 302 4.45 3.61 -15.94
C ILE A 302 4.12 4.67 -17.00
N PRO A 303 2.89 5.20 -17.07
CA PRO A 303 2.56 6.33 -17.94
C PRO A 303 3.45 7.55 -17.66
N ALA A 304 3.77 8.32 -18.71
CA ALA A 304 4.67 9.47 -18.63
C ALA A 304 4.21 10.51 -17.58
N GLU A 305 2.90 10.70 -17.45
CA GLU A 305 2.28 11.62 -16.49
C GLU A 305 2.49 11.22 -15.02
N LEU A 306 2.87 9.97 -14.76
CA LEU A 306 3.18 9.45 -13.42
C LEU A 306 4.69 9.31 -13.16
N HIS A 307 5.54 9.43 -14.19
CA HIS A 307 7.00 9.23 -14.08
C HIS A 307 7.63 10.05 -12.97
N ARG A 308 7.19 11.30 -12.80
CA ARG A 308 7.76 12.19 -11.79
C ARG A 308 7.64 11.63 -10.38
N GLU A 309 6.49 11.08 -10.01
CA GLU A 309 6.25 10.55 -8.65
C GLU A 309 7.01 9.24 -8.42
N TRP A 310 7.25 8.44 -9.47
CA TRP A 310 8.14 7.28 -9.42
C TRP A 310 9.60 7.70 -9.31
N PHE A 311 10.05 8.67 -10.12
CA PHE A 311 11.40 9.21 -10.05
C PHE A 311 11.70 9.80 -8.67
N ASP A 312 10.81 10.65 -8.15
CA ASP A 312 10.94 11.25 -6.82
C ASP A 312 10.96 10.18 -5.70
N ALA A 313 10.33 9.02 -5.89
CA ALA A 313 10.32 7.94 -4.90
C ALA A 313 11.55 7.02 -4.99
N PHE A 314 11.95 6.58 -6.19
CA PHE A 314 12.89 5.48 -6.38
C PHE A 314 14.27 5.90 -6.90
N GLU A 315 14.35 6.96 -7.71
CA GLU A 315 15.54 7.26 -8.51
C GLU A 315 16.27 8.54 -8.09
N LYS A 316 15.52 9.58 -7.70
CA LYS A 316 16.09 10.88 -7.35
C LYS A 316 17.13 10.73 -6.22
N PRO A 317 18.35 11.26 -6.34
CA PRO A 317 19.30 11.28 -5.23
C PRO A 317 18.76 12.16 -4.09
N ALA A 318 18.53 11.56 -2.92
CA ALA A 318 18.17 12.26 -1.67
C ALA A 318 18.30 11.30 -0.49
N ASP A 319 18.39 11.85 0.71
CA ASP A 319 18.52 11.10 1.96
C ASP A 319 17.43 10.04 2.12
N ARG A 320 17.81 8.92 2.73
CA ARG A 320 16.94 7.78 3.04
C ARG A 320 16.99 7.55 4.54
N VAL A 321 15.90 7.81 5.22
CA VAL A 321 15.79 7.77 6.68
C VAL A 321 14.87 6.62 7.09
N TRP A 322 15.35 5.79 8.00
CA TRP A 322 14.68 4.57 8.45
C TRP A 322 14.30 4.71 9.92
N HIS A 323 13.03 5.04 10.17
CA HIS A 323 12.48 5.06 11.53
C HIS A 323 11.85 3.71 11.83
N LEU A 324 12.40 2.98 12.79
CA LEU A 324 11.87 1.70 13.24
C LEU A 324 10.67 1.85 14.17
N GLU A 325 10.53 3.03 14.78
CA GLU A 325 9.41 3.40 15.63
C GLU A 325 8.71 4.66 15.12
N PRO A 326 7.43 4.88 15.48
CA PRO A 326 6.73 6.11 15.14
C PRO A 326 7.58 7.30 15.54
N MET A 327 7.84 8.20 14.59
CA MET A 327 8.68 9.37 14.81
C MET A 327 8.23 10.11 16.07
N PRO A 328 9.08 10.28 17.08
CA PRO A 328 8.93 11.39 18.01
C PRO A 328 9.01 12.69 17.19
N ASP A 329 8.48 13.80 17.68
CA ASP A 329 8.60 15.09 16.98
C ASP A 329 10.09 15.53 16.78
N ALA A 330 11.06 14.78 17.32
CA ALA A 330 12.51 14.93 17.13
C ALA A 330 13.17 13.70 16.49
N PHE A 331 14.20 13.95 15.66
CA PHE A 331 15.01 12.98 14.92
C PHE A 331 15.85 12.08 15.86
N PHE A 332 15.73 10.77 15.71
CA PHE A 332 16.66 9.78 16.31
C PHE A 332 17.37 9.03 15.19
N PRO A 333 18.70 9.21 15.03
CA PRO A 333 19.48 8.37 14.12
C PRO A 333 19.57 6.93 14.65
N LEU A 334 19.67 5.97 13.72
CA LEU A 334 19.87 4.55 14.02
C LEU A 334 21.23 4.32 14.69
N ARG A 335 21.20 3.64 15.84
CA ARG A 335 22.30 3.19 16.74
C ARG A 335 23.21 4.29 17.31
N LYS A 336 23.21 4.43 18.65
CA LYS A 336 24.17 5.26 19.40
C LYS A 336 25.40 4.47 19.92
N TYR A 337 25.38 3.14 19.89
CA TYR A 337 26.50 2.33 20.36
C TYR A 337 26.64 1.00 19.58
N PRO A 338 27.88 0.58 19.23
CA PRO A 338 28.19 -0.79 18.81
C PRO A 338 28.32 -1.70 20.05
N ASN A 339 27.99 -2.99 19.90
CA ASN A 339 28.41 -4.04 20.83
C ASN A 339 29.91 -4.32 20.66
#